data_AF-A0AA35NLC7-F1
#
_entry.id   AF-A0AA35NLC7-F1
#
_cell.length_a   1.000
_cell.length_b   1.000
_cell.length_c   1.000
_cell.angle_alpha   90.00
_cell.angle_beta   90.00
_cell.angle_gamma   90.00
#
_symmetry.space_group_name_H-M   'P 1'
#
loop_
_entity.id
_entity.type
_entity.pdbx_description
1 polymer ?
#
loop_
_entity_poly.entity_id
_entity_poly.type
_entity_poly.pdbx_seq_one_letter_code
_entity_poly.pdbx_strand_id
1 'polypeptide(L)'
;MNGEELLICIKQCIMEHFQPMIYVENRNVIQTTRGTFSVPDNYRNHKFLAFTFIGHILYTDDTPVIEKELDWPDPALVFNTVVDRIINHPELAQFISVSFISTLKATIGQGLDMNVKGTLNHKEKGIRRPKTVSFRYMESPLVNKKVTTFFSYLRDYNKIVSEYGNNTKFTLKFSCQAYWASGPNFAALKNVIRCFIVHEYISEYVERERTKYHIKKQGSWAEEDHPRDLSKAQYEGNGLTEKSPNTDEELGTKIDSLCEQWQSEAEDQADAEILAKKIVGNSQRMANLKIRRAKFKNILYHTLKELIQSQGTVKIYRGNTFTHDSVKISLHYEEPHIAAVWAHLTVKFETWRPVDVEVEFRCKFKERKINK
;
A
#
# COMPACT_ATOMS: atom_id res chain seq x y z
N MET A 1 42.63 -25.47 19.29
CA MET A 1 41.28 -26.03 19.09
C MET A 1 41.44 -27.41 18.48
N ASN A 2 40.86 -28.43 19.11
CA ASN A 2 40.87 -29.77 18.55
C ASN A 2 39.81 -29.89 17.42
N GLY A 3 39.82 -31.00 16.66
CA GLY A 3 38.92 -31.17 15.51
C GLY A 3 37.43 -31.19 15.87
N GLU A 4 37.08 -31.66 17.07
CA GLU A 4 35.69 -31.73 17.55
C GLU A 4 35.15 -30.36 17.94
N GLU A 5 35.94 -29.57 18.69
CA GLU A 5 35.64 -28.18 19.04
C GLU A 5 35.46 -27.31 17.80
N LEU A 6 36.33 -27.46 16.80
CA LEU A 6 36.24 -26.74 15.53
C LEU A 6 34.92 -27.06 14.81
N LEU A 7 34.54 -28.34 14.79
CA LEU A 7 33.30 -28.78 14.16
C LEU A 7 32.06 -28.22 14.88
N ILE A 8 32.09 -28.13 16.21
CA ILE A 8 31.01 -27.54 17.01
C ILE A 8 30.85 -26.05 16.69
N CYS A 9 31.95 -25.29 16.70
CA CYS A 9 31.93 -23.86 16.38
C CYS A 9 31.42 -23.59 14.97
N ILE A 10 31.91 -24.36 13.97
CA ILE A 10 31.43 -24.24 12.59
C ILE A 10 29.93 -24.55 12.51
N LYS A 11 29.47 -25.61 13.19
CA LYS A 11 28.03 -25.94 13.24
C LYS A 11 27.22 -24.78 13.82
N GLN A 12 27.66 -24.13 14.90
CA GLN A 12 26.98 -22.97 15.48
C GLN A 12 26.86 -21.79 14.49
N CYS A 13 27.88 -21.54 13.67
CA CYS A 13 27.84 -20.49 12.65
C CYS A 13 26.85 -20.81 11.51
N ILE A 14 26.70 -22.09 11.15
CA ILE A 14 25.79 -22.52 10.08
C ILE A 14 24.36 -22.60 10.62
N MET A 15 24.19 -23.22 11.79
CA MET A 15 22.93 -23.46 12.47
C MET A 15 23.12 -23.36 13.98
N GLU A 16 22.54 -22.32 14.60
CA GLU A 16 22.63 -22.12 16.05
C GLU A 16 22.08 -23.33 16.83
N HIS A 17 21.10 -24.04 16.28
CA HIS A 17 20.57 -25.30 16.83
C HIS A 17 20.47 -26.35 15.72
N PHE A 18 21.22 -27.44 15.86
CA PHE A 18 21.19 -28.53 14.89
C PHE A 18 19.83 -29.22 14.90
N GLN A 19 19.21 -29.32 13.73
CA GLN A 19 17.97 -30.06 13.51
C GLN A 19 18.21 -31.08 12.40
N PRO A 20 17.73 -32.32 12.53
CA PRO A 20 17.84 -33.30 11.45
C PRO A 20 17.01 -32.84 10.25
N MET A 21 17.68 -32.69 9.10
CA MET A 21 17.09 -32.25 7.83
C MET A 21 17.61 -33.12 6.69
N ILE A 22 16.74 -33.45 5.74
CA ILE A 22 17.06 -34.28 4.56
C ILE A 22 16.64 -33.53 3.30
N TYR A 23 17.57 -33.39 2.34
CA TYR A 23 17.24 -32.83 1.03
C TYR A 23 16.84 -33.96 0.07
N VAL A 24 15.61 -33.90 -0.44
CA VAL A 24 15.05 -34.89 -1.36
C VAL A 24 15.17 -34.35 -2.79
N GLU A 25 16.18 -34.84 -3.52
CA GLU A 25 16.54 -34.31 -4.85
C GLU A 25 15.40 -34.38 -5.86
N ASN A 26 14.68 -35.50 -5.90
CA ASN A 26 13.62 -35.75 -6.89
C ASN A 26 12.44 -34.79 -6.77
N ARG A 27 12.26 -34.16 -5.61
CA ARG A 27 11.16 -33.22 -5.33
C ARG A 27 11.66 -31.80 -5.07
N ASN A 28 12.97 -31.57 -5.08
CA ASN A 28 13.62 -30.32 -4.71
C ASN A 28 13.07 -29.76 -3.37
N VAL A 29 13.00 -30.61 -2.34
CA VAL A 29 12.46 -30.22 -1.02
C VAL A 29 13.41 -30.58 0.12
N ILE A 30 13.36 -29.81 1.21
CA ILE A 30 13.98 -30.13 2.49
C ILE A 30 12.92 -30.67 3.43
N GLN A 31 13.10 -31.90 3.91
CA GLN A 31 12.27 -32.52 4.93
C GLN A 31 12.93 -32.35 6.30
N THR A 32 12.12 -31.97 7.28
CA THR A 32 12.53 -31.76 8.67
C THR A 32 11.50 -32.44 9.59
N THR A 33 11.82 -32.56 10.88
CA THR A 33 10.84 -33.02 11.89
C THR A 33 9.62 -32.09 12.00
N ARG A 34 9.73 -30.85 11.53
CA ARG A 34 8.69 -29.81 11.63
C ARG A 34 7.90 -29.60 10.34
N GLY A 35 8.25 -30.24 9.23
CA GLY A 35 7.56 -30.06 7.94
C GLY A 35 8.47 -30.25 6.72
N THR A 36 7.88 -30.10 5.53
CA THR A 36 8.56 -30.17 4.23
C THR A 36 8.58 -28.79 3.57
N PHE A 37 9.74 -28.38 3.07
CA PHE A 37 9.97 -27.07 2.47
C PHE A 37 10.39 -27.20 1.01
N SER A 38 9.62 -26.62 0.08
CA SER A 38 10.00 -26.53 -1.32
C SER A 38 11.18 -25.58 -1.49
N VAL A 39 12.24 -26.06 -2.14
CA VAL A 39 13.48 -25.31 -2.40
C VAL A 39 13.44 -24.74 -3.81
N PRO A 40 13.66 -23.43 -4.02
CA PRO A 40 13.67 -22.84 -5.35
C PRO A 40 14.90 -23.25 -6.17
N ASP A 41 14.80 -23.14 -7.49
CA ASP A 41 15.85 -23.61 -8.42
C ASP A 41 17.20 -22.90 -8.24
N ASN A 42 17.21 -21.63 -7.83
CA ASN A 42 18.46 -20.89 -7.57
C ASN A 42 19.26 -21.44 -6.37
N TYR A 43 18.66 -22.29 -5.53
CA TYR A 43 19.34 -23.01 -4.44
C TYR A 43 19.80 -24.42 -4.82
N ARG A 44 19.45 -24.93 -6.01
CA ARG A 44 19.71 -26.33 -6.42
C ARG A 44 21.21 -26.69 -6.40
N ASN A 45 22.06 -25.74 -6.78
CA ASN A 45 23.52 -25.87 -6.74
C ASN A 45 24.13 -25.41 -5.39
N HIS A 46 23.29 -24.93 -4.47
CA HIS A 46 23.68 -24.36 -3.18
C HIS A 46 22.90 -25.00 -2.02
N LYS A 47 22.77 -26.34 -2.03
CA LYS A 47 22.00 -27.12 -1.03
C LYS A 47 22.38 -26.78 0.41
N PHE A 48 23.67 -26.55 0.64
CA PHE A 48 24.19 -26.16 1.95
C PHE A 48 23.61 -24.83 2.46
N LEU A 49 23.47 -23.84 1.57
CA LEU A 49 22.85 -22.55 1.90
C LEU A 49 21.34 -22.72 2.13
N ALA A 50 20.69 -23.64 1.41
CA ALA A 50 19.28 -23.95 1.65
C ALA A 50 19.06 -24.53 3.06
N PHE A 51 19.90 -25.48 3.49
CA PHE A 51 19.86 -26.00 4.87
C PHE A 51 20.12 -24.90 5.91
N THR A 52 21.09 -24.03 5.65
CA THR A 52 21.43 -22.90 6.53
C THR A 52 20.22 -21.98 6.73
N PHE A 53 19.51 -21.64 5.65
CA PHE A 53 18.33 -20.79 5.72
C PHE A 53 17.16 -21.47 6.46
N ILE A 54 16.85 -22.73 6.15
CA ILE A 54 15.79 -23.46 6.87
C ILE A 54 16.14 -23.60 8.36
N GLY A 55 17.40 -23.90 8.69
CA GLY A 55 17.87 -23.93 10.08
C GLY A 55 17.65 -22.59 10.80
N HIS A 56 17.92 -21.47 10.12
CA HIS A 56 17.64 -20.13 10.67
C HIS A 56 16.13 -19.89 10.89
N ILE A 57 15.27 -20.29 9.95
CA ILE A 57 13.80 -20.18 10.10
C ILE A 57 13.30 -21.02 11.27
N LEU A 58 13.72 -22.28 11.36
CA LEU A 58 13.29 -23.18 12.44
C LEU A 58 13.76 -22.70 13.83
N TYR A 59 14.85 -21.95 13.89
CA TYR A 59 15.33 -21.36 15.13
C TYR A 59 14.57 -20.08 15.52
N THR A 60 14.19 -19.25 14.54
CA THR A 60 13.57 -17.94 14.78
C THR A 60 12.04 -17.96 14.84
N ASP A 61 11.39 -19.00 14.32
CA ASP A 61 9.92 -19.12 14.26
C ASP A 61 9.42 -20.23 15.21
N ASP A 62 8.69 -19.85 16.25
CA ASP A 62 8.11 -20.76 17.26
C ASP A 62 6.82 -21.46 16.78
N THR A 63 6.30 -21.15 15.59
CA THR A 63 5.04 -21.76 15.12
C THR A 63 5.22 -23.15 14.49
N PRO A 64 4.30 -24.13 14.72
CA PRO A 64 4.34 -25.43 14.06
C PRO A 64 4.19 -25.26 12.53
N VAL A 65 5.21 -25.65 11.77
CA VAL A 65 5.30 -25.32 10.34
C VAL A 65 4.59 -26.37 9.49
N ILE A 66 3.27 -26.25 9.36
CA ILE A 66 2.52 -26.93 8.31
C ILE A 66 2.24 -25.90 7.20
N GLU A 67 2.93 -26.05 6.07
CA GLU A 67 2.65 -25.41 4.77
C GLU A 67 2.60 -23.87 4.75
N LYS A 68 3.67 -23.21 5.21
CA LYS A 68 3.90 -21.78 4.96
C LYS A 68 4.75 -21.62 3.69
N GLU A 69 4.25 -20.90 2.69
CA GLU A 69 5.11 -20.42 1.59
C GLU A 69 6.21 -19.52 2.17
N LEU A 70 7.47 -19.93 2.00
CA LEU A 70 8.63 -19.19 2.49
C LEU A 70 9.09 -18.17 1.44
N ASP A 71 9.36 -16.94 1.90
CA ASP A 71 10.06 -15.92 1.11
C ASP A 71 11.57 -16.22 1.14
N TRP A 72 12.05 -16.97 0.14
CA TRP A 72 13.45 -17.38 0.05
C TRP A 72 14.35 -16.18 -0.33
N PRO A 73 15.39 -15.86 0.47
CA PRO A 73 16.32 -14.79 0.15
C PRO A 73 17.25 -15.18 -1.01
N ASP A 74 18.02 -14.23 -1.52
CA ASP A 74 19.13 -14.54 -2.42
C ASP A 74 20.17 -15.44 -1.70
N PRO A 75 20.66 -16.53 -2.32
CA PRO A 75 21.67 -17.40 -1.72
C PRO A 75 22.94 -16.66 -1.28
N ALA A 76 23.34 -15.59 -1.97
CA ALA A 76 24.47 -14.75 -1.58
C ALA A 76 24.25 -14.09 -0.21
N LEU A 77 23.02 -13.73 0.14
CA LEU A 77 22.67 -13.18 1.45
C LEU A 77 22.86 -14.23 2.57
N VAL A 78 22.49 -15.49 2.28
CA VAL A 78 22.69 -16.60 3.23
C VAL A 78 24.17 -16.89 3.40
N PHE A 79 24.94 -16.93 2.31
CA PHE A 79 26.39 -17.08 2.33
C PHE A 79 27.08 -16.00 3.17
N ASN A 80 26.72 -14.73 2.94
CA ASN A 80 27.26 -13.61 3.73
C ASN A 80 26.96 -13.76 5.22
N THR A 81 25.82 -14.35 5.58
CA THR A 81 25.47 -14.62 6.99
C THR A 81 26.36 -15.66 7.62
N VAL A 82 26.69 -16.73 6.88
CA VAL A 82 27.64 -17.74 7.33
C VAL A 82 29.02 -17.09 7.55
N VAL A 83 29.47 -16.28 6.58
CA VAL A 83 30.74 -15.55 6.68
C VAL A 83 30.76 -14.62 7.88
N ASP A 84 29.72 -13.80 8.07
CA ASP A 84 29.60 -12.86 9.19
C ASP A 84 29.56 -13.58 10.55
N ARG A 85 28.83 -14.69 10.66
CA ARG A 85 28.81 -15.50 11.87
C ARG A 85 30.16 -16.13 12.18
N ILE A 86 30.92 -16.55 11.17
CA ILE A 86 32.27 -17.08 11.36
C ILE A 86 33.20 -15.95 11.82
N ILE A 87 33.19 -14.79 11.13
CA ILE A 87 34.01 -13.61 11.47
C ILE A 87 33.77 -13.13 12.89
N ASN A 88 32.52 -13.16 13.34
CA ASN A 88 32.15 -12.69 14.68
C ASN A 88 32.10 -13.81 15.73
N HIS A 89 32.46 -15.06 15.40
CA HIS A 89 32.42 -16.16 16.35
C HIS A 89 33.56 -16.01 17.37
N PRO A 90 33.29 -16.03 18.69
CA PRO A 90 34.30 -15.81 19.73
C PRO A 90 35.54 -16.71 19.58
N GLU A 91 35.34 -17.96 19.17
CA GLU A 91 36.42 -18.95 19.03
C GLU A 91 37.02 -19.02 17.64
N LEU A 92 36.28 -18.67 16.57
CA LEU A 92 36.75 -18.82 15.19
C LEU A 92 37.38 -17.54 14.63
N ALA A 93 36.99 -16.36 15.13
CA ALA A 93 37.41 -15.06 14.60
C ALA A 93 38.94 -14.96 14.41
N GLN A 94 39.69 -15.49 15.37
CA GLN A 94 41.16 -15.49 15.37
C GLN A 94 41.82 -16.40 14.32
N PHE A 95 41.07 -17.34 13.74
CA PHE A 95 41.57 -18.32 12.75
C PHE A 95 41.21 -17.95 11.31
N ILE A 96 40.51 -16.84 11.09
CA ILE A 96 40.01 -16.48 9.77
C ILE A 96 41.07 -15.73 8.98
N SER A 97 41.42 -16.31 7.84
CA SER A 97 42.29 -15.70 6.85
C SER A 97 41.52 -15.38 5.56
N VAL A 98 42.12 -14.54 4.71
CA VAL A 98 41.62 -14.30 3.35
C VAL A 98 41.54 -15.61 2.56
N SER A 99 42.49 -16.53 2.76
CA SER A 99 42.50 -17.84 2.10
C SER A 99 41.35 -18.74 2.57
N PHE A 100 40.97 -18.66 3.85
CA PHE A 100 39.83 -19.40 4.38
C PHE A 100 38.52 -18.95 3.74
N ILE A 101 38.28 -17.63 3.67
CA ILE A 101 37.06 -17.07 3.03
C ILE A 101 37.01 -17.40 1.54
N SER A 102 38.16 -17.34 0.85
CA SER A 102 38.25 -17.73 -0.56
C SER A 102 37.88 -19.21 -0.77
N THR A 103 38.40 -20.09 0.09
CA THR A 103 38.08 -21.53 0.06
C THR A 103 36.60 -21.77 0.35
N LEU A 104 36.05 -21.13 1.38
CA LEU A 104 34.64 -21.22 1.72
C LEU A 104 33.75 -20.79 0.55
N LYS A 105 34.09 -19.69 -0.14
CA LYS A 105 33.39 -19.24 -1.33
C LYS A 105 33.47 -20.27 -2.46
N ALA A 106 34.64 -20.85 -2.71
CA ALA A 106 34.80 -21.89 -3.73
C ALA A 106 33.98 -23.15 -3.41
N THR A 107 33.80 -23.51 -2.13
CA THR A 107 33.10 -24.72 -1.72
C THR A 107 31.58 -24.58 -1.71
N ILE A 108 31.04 -23.48 -1.15
CA ILE A 108 29.58 -23.34 -0.94
C ILE A 108 28.95 -22.14 -1.66
N GLY A 109 29.77 -21.20 -2.16
CA GLY A 109 29.34 -19.94 -2.77
C GLY A 109 29.76 -19.75 -4.23
N GLN A 110 30.09 -20.84 -4.94
CA GLN A 110 30.56 -20.76 -6.32
C GLN A 110 29.45 -20.25 -7.25
N GLY A 111 29.71 -19.15 -7.96
CA GLY A 111 28.74 -18.56 -8.89
C GLY A 111 27.75 -17.56 -8.26
N LEU A 112 27.89 -17.25 -6.96
CA LEU A 112 27.09 -16.23 -6.31
C LEU A 112 27.53 -14.81 -6.69
N ASP A 113 26.56 -13.90 -6.83
CA ASP A 113 26.82 -12.48 -7.05
C ASP A 113 27.25 -11.81 -5.74
N MET A 114 28.52 -11.42 -5.69
CA MET A 114 29.13 -10.75 -4.52
C MET A 114 28.69 -9.29 -4.37
N ASN A 115 27.97 -8.73 -5.35
CA ASN A 115 27.40 -7.39 -5.22
C ASN A 115 26.17 -7.38 -4.30
N VAL A 116 25.62 -8.55 -3.95
CA VAL A 116 24.58 -8.68 -2.94
C VAL A 116 25.19 -8.43 -1.56
N LYS A 117 24.87 -7.29 -0.97
CA LYS A 117 25.38 -6.86 0.33
C LYS A 117 24.41 -7.16 1.47
N GLY A 118 24.97 -7.43 2.66
CA GLY A 118 24.24 -7.69 3.90
C GLY A 118 24.19 -9.16 4.30
N THR A 119 23.56 -9.43 5.44
CA THR A 119 23.34 -10.76 6.02
C THR A 119 21.86 -10.93 6.41
N LEU A 120 21.44 -12.14 6.76
CA LEU A 120 20.10 -12.45 7.29
C LEU A 120 19.82 -11.63 8.57
N ASN A 121 20.86 -11.42 9.40
CA ASN A 121 20.79 -10.69 10.67
C ASN A 121 21.04 -9.17 10.50
N HIS A 122 21.88 -8.79 9.55
CA HIS A 122 22.27 -7.42 9.22
C HIS A 122 22.03 -7.12 7.75
N LYS A 123 20.77 -6.86 7.40
CA LYS A 123 20.43 -6.19 6.13
C LYS A 123 21.04 -4.78 6.17
N GLU A 124 22.00 -4.48 5.29
CA GLU A 124 22.55 -3.13 5.08
C GLU A 124 21.42 -2.09 5.08
N LYS A 125 21.22 -1.32 6.16
CA LYS A 125 20.17 -0.27 6.33
C LYS A 125 18.97 -0.46 5.39
N GLY A 126 18.50 -1.69 5.29
CA GLY A 126 17.46 -2.08 4.37
C GLY A 126 16.24 -1.74 5.15
N ILE A 127 15.49 -0.74 4.68
CA ILE A 127 14.22 -0.24 5.23
C ILE A 127 13.67 -1.32 6.15
N ARG A 128 13.82 -1.17 7.49
CA ARG A 128 13.29 -2.15 8.44
C ARG A 128 11.84 -2.34 8.00
N ARG A 129 11.50 -3.49 7.41
CA ARG A 129 10.15 -3.71 6.90
C ARG A 129 9.30 -3.67 8.16
N PRO A 130 8.39 -2.69 8.31
CA PRO A 130 7.72 -2.54 9.58
C PRO A 130 6.94 -3.82 9.85
N LYS A 131 7.03 -4.35 11.07
CA LYS A 131 6.23 -5.51 11.47
C LYS A 131 4.76 -5.16 11.21
N THR A 132 4.08 -5.93 10.37
CA THR A 132 2.65 -5.66 10.08
C THR A 132 1.80 -6.43 11.07
N VAL A 133 0.98 -5.71 11.85
CA VAL A 133 -0.03 -6.27 12.73
C VAL A 133 -1.39 -6.00 12.09
N SER A 134 -2.15 -7.06 11.84
CA SER A 134 -3.41 -7.01 11.10
C SER A 134 -4.59 -7.38 11.99
N PHE A 135 -5.60 -6.50 12.03
CA PHE A 135 -6.87 -6.68 12.71
C PHE A 135 -7.97 -6.79 11.65
N ARG A 136 -8.82 -7.81 11.74
CA ARG A 136 -9.92 -8.03 10.79
C ARG A 136 -11.24 -8.25 11.53
N TYR A 137 -12.23 -7.38 11.31
CA TYR A 137 -13.53 -7.42 11.97
C TYR A 137 -14.67 -7.32 10.94
N MET A 138 -15.10 -8.47 10.40
CA MET A 138 -16.10 -8.49 9.30
C MET A 138 -17.54 -8.72 9.77
N GLU A 139 -17.77 -9.63 10.74
CA GLU A 139 -19.12 -10.16 11.00
C GLU A 139 -19.49 -10.20 12.49
N SER A 140 -18.76 -9.47 13.34
CA SER A 140 -18.93 -9.54 14.79
C SER A 140 -19.95 -8.49 15.29
N PRO A 141 -20.89 -8.82 16.20
CA PRO A 141 -21.83 -7.85 16.78
C PRO A 141 -21.12 -6.73 17.58
N LEU A 142 -19.84 -6.96 17.91
CA LEU A 142 -18.98 -6.03 18.63
C LEU A 142 -17.99 -5.29 17.71
N VAL A 143 -18.18 -5.27 16.38
CA VAL A 143 -17.27 -4.58 15.43
C VAL A 143 -17.08 -3.12 15.84
N ASN A 144 -18.15 -2.40 16.18
CA ASN A 144 -18.07 -1.02 16.64
C ASN A 144 -17.14 -0.85 17.87
N LYS A 145 -17.35 -1.67 18.91
CA LYS A 145 -16.52 -1.65 20.13
C LYS A 145 -15.07 -2.02 19.84
N LYS A 146 -14.81 -3.02 18.99
CA LYS A 146 -13.46 -3.47 18.63
C LYS A 146 -12.69 -2.42 17.83
N VAL A 147 -13.36 -1.77 16.86
CA VAL A 147 -12.79 -0.66 16.07
C VAL A 147 -12.52 0.56 16.95
N THR A 148 -13.47 0.93 17.82
CA THR A 148 -13.29 1.98 18.84
C THR A 148 -12.05 1.73 19.70
N THR A 149 -11.95 0.52 20.26
CA THR A 149 -10.83 0.11 21.12
C THR A 149 -9.51 0.15 20.37
N PHE A 150 -9.48 -0.25 19.09
CA PHE A 150 -8.29 -0.16 18.25
C PHE A 150 -7.82 1.29 18.08
N PHE A 151 -8.73 2.23 17.79
CA PHE A 151 -8.33 3.64 17.64
C PHE A 151 -7.90 4.29 18.96
N SER A 152 -8.51 3.90 20.09
CA SER A 152 -8.00 4.28 21.42
C SER A 152 -6.61 3.72 21.68
N TYR A 153 -6.36 2.46 21.31
CA TYR A 153 -5.07 1.80 21.46
C TYR A 153 -3.96 2.50 20.66
N LEU A 154 -4.24 2.98 19.43
CA LEU A 154 -3.26 3.69 18.59
C LEU A 154 -2.68 4.98 19.22
N ARG A 155 -3.33 5.54 20.23
CA ARG A 155 -2.86 6.74 20.95
C ARG A 155 -1.87 6.41 22.07
N ASP A 156 -1.89 5.20 22.60
CA ASP A 156 -0.98 4.78 23.67
C ASP A 156 0.34 4.26 23.08
N TYR A 157 1.21 5.19 22.72
CA TYR A 157 2.52 4.86 22.15
C TYR A 157 3.36 3.95 23.06
N ASN A 158 3.32 4.15 24.38
CA ASN A 158 4.12 3.37 25.31
C ASN A 158 3.68 1.90 25.32
N LYS A 159 2.37 1.66 25.27
CA LYS A 159 1.81 0.31 25.14
C LYS A 159 2.19 -0.34 23.81
N ILE A 160 2.16 0.42 22.71
CA ILE A 160 2.53 -0.10 21.38
C ILE A 160 4.01 -0.47 21.31
N VAL A 161 4.89 0.37 21.84
CA VAL A 161 6.34 0.12 21.83
C VAL A 161 6.70 -1.06 22.72
N SER A 162 6.08 -1.19 23.89
CA SER A 162 6.33 -2.32 24.79
C SER A 162 5.87 -3.66 24.20
N GLU A 163 4.76 -3.67 23.45
CA GLU A 163 4.17 -4.89 22.90
C GLU A 163 4.73 -5.27 21.51
N TYR A 164 4.99 -4.29 20.65
CA TYR A 164 5.35 -4.52 19.25
C TYR A 164 6.71 -3.95 18.83
N GLY A 165 7.38 -3.19 19.70
CA GLY A 165 8.66 -2.55 19.40
C GLY A 165 8.54 -1.32 18.49
N ASN A 166 9.70 -0.74 18.16
CA ASN A 166 9.78 0.37 17.21
C ASN A 166 9.63 -0.11 15.77
N ASN A 167 8.98 0.70 14.93
CA ASN A 167 8.75 0.44 13.50
C ASN A 167 7.74 -0.69 13.19
N THR A 168 6.49 -0.47 13.62
CA THR A 168 5.34 -1.35 13.38
C THR A 168 4.33 -0.66 12.44
N LYS A 169 3.73 -1.45 11.53
CA LYS A 169 2.61 -1.08 10.68
C LYS A 169 1.36 -1.75 11.21
N PHE A 170 0.30 -0.98 11.41
CA PHE A 170 -0.99 -1.51 11.81
C PHE A 170 -1.95 -1.46 10.63
N THR A 171 -2.61 -2.58 10.35
CA THR A 171 -3.69 -2.66 9.37
C THR A 171 -4.95 -3.07 10.12
N LEU A 172 -6.00 -2.26 10.04
CA LEU A 172 -7.33 -2.59 10.52
C LEU A 172 -8.26 -2.69 9.33
N LYS A 173 -8.91 -3.84 9.15
CA LYS A 173 -9.94 -4.07 8.16
C LYS A 173 -11.28 -4.35 8.84
N PHE A 174 -12.34 -3.65 8.48
CA PHE A 174 -13.67 -3.91 9.04
C PHE A 174 -14.80 -3.65 8.05
N SER A 175 -15.94 -4.30 8.30
CA SER A 175 -17.20 -4.09 7.57
C SER A 175 -17.94 -2.87 8.12
N CYS A 176 -18.31 -1.92 7.26
CA CYS A 176 -19.17 -0.81 7.65
C CYS A 176 -20.61 -1.26 7.94
N GLN A 177 -21.11 -2.29 7.24
CA GLN A 177 -22.41 -2.87 7.52
C GLN A 177 -22.45 -3.45 8.93
N ALA A 178 -21.41 -4.19 9.36
CA ALA A 178 -21.33 -4.72 10.72
C ALA A 178 -20.99 -3.63 11.77
N TYR A 179 -20.27 -2.58 11.38
CA TYR A 179 -19.96 -1.44 12.26
C TYR A 179 -21.20 -0.58 12.56
N TRP A 180 -22.07 -0.39 11.57
CA TRP A 180 -23.36 0.30 11.69
C TRP A 180 -24.52 -0.68 11.47
N ALA A 181 -24.65 -1.65 12.38
CA ALA A 181 -25.64 -2.73 12.29
C ALA A 181 -27.10 -2.28 12.05
N SER A 182 -27.43 -1.02 12.33
CA SER A 182 -28.71 -0.39 11.95
C SER A 182 -28.58 1.14 11.90
N GLY A 183 -28.61 1.74 10.69
CA GLY A 183 -28.66 3.20 10.53
C GLY A 183 -28.49 3.68 9.09
N PRO A 184 -28.89 4.93 8.77
CA PRO A 184 -28.75 5.52 7.43
C PRO A 184 -27.28 5.73 7.00
N ASN A 185 -26.34 5.58 7.93
CA ASN A 185 -24.92 5.88 7.74
C ASN A 185 -24.26 5.00 6.67
N PHE A 186 -24.61 3.70 6.61
CA PHE A 186 -24.12 2.81 5.57
C PHE A 186 -24.61 3.25 4.18
N ALA A 187 -25.91 3.53 4.06
CA ALA A 187 -26.51 3.96 2.80
C ALA A 187 -25.95 5.32 2.34
N ALA A 188 -25.76 6.25 3.28
CA ALA A 188 -25.13 7.53 3.00
C ALA A 188 -23.68 7.35 2.54
N LEU A 189 -22.89 6.49 3.19
CA LEU A 189 -21.48 6.28 2.84
C LEU A 189 -21.32 5.73 1.42
N LYS A 190 -22.06 4.68 1.06
CA LYS A 190 -21.97 4.10 -0.30
C LYS A 190 -22.36 5.11 -1.38
N ASN A 191 -23.38 5.94 -1.13
CA ASN A 191 -23.83 6.96 -2.07
C ASN A 191 -22.78 8.05 -2.23
N VAL A 192 -22.16 8.49 -1.14
CA VAL A 192 -21.10 9.49 -1.19
C VAL A 192 -19.86 8.97 -1.92
N ILE A 193 -19.46 7.71 -1.69
CA ILE A 193 -18.36 7.07 -2.43
C ILE A 193 -18.68 7.05 -3.93
N ARG A 194 -19.91 6.64 -4.29
CA ARG A 194 -20.36 6.62 -5.68
C ARG A 194 -20.30 8.00 -6.32
N CYS A 195 -20.90 9.01 -5.68
CA CYS A 195 -20.88 10.38 -6.16
C CYS A 195 -19.45 10.89 -6.34
N PHE A 196 -18.55 10.57 -5.41
CA PHE A 196 -17.15 10.95 -5.50
C PHE A 196 -16.48 10.34 -6.75
N ILE A 197 -16.63 9.02 -6.97
CA ILE A 197 -16.04 8.31 -8.11
C ILE A 197 -16.54 8.88 -9.44
N VAL A 198 -17.86 9.08 -9.59
CA VAL A 198 -18.44 9.67 -10.81
C VAL A 198 -17.87 11.07 -11.09
N HIS A 199 -17.78 11.90 -10.05
CA HIS A 199 -17.24 13.25 -10.20
C HIS A 199 -15.74 13.26 -10.52
N GLU A 200 -14.98 12.29 -10.00
CA GLU A 200 -13.56 12.11 -10.36
C GLU A 200 -13.42 11.67 -11.82
N TYR A 201 -14.19 10.67 -12.29
CA TYR A 201 -14.18 10.27 -13.70
C TYR A 201 -14.46 11.46 -14.64
N ILE A 202 -15.56 12.19 -14.41
CA ILE A 202 -15.90 13.36 -15.21
C ILE A 202 -14.77 14.40 -15.17
N SER A 203 -14.19 14.65 -13.98
CA SER A 203 -13.09 15.60 -13.82
C SER A 203 -11.83 15.19 -14.58
N GLU A 204 -11.45 13.91 -14.55
CA GLU A 204 -10.29 13.40 -15.29
C GLU A 204 -10.44 13.61 -16.79
N TYR A 205 -11.63 13.34 -17.34
CA TYR A 205 -11.92 13.60 -18.76
C TYR A 205 -11.89 15.09 -19.10
N VAL A 206 -12.50 15.95 -18.26
CA VAL A 206 -12.48 17.41 -18.48
C VAL A 206 -11.05 17.94 -18.49
N GLU A 207 -10.19 17.52 -17.56
CA GLU A 207 -8.79 17.97 -17.52
C GLU A 207 -7.97 17.37 -18.68
N ARG A 208 -8.20 16.11 -19.07
CA ARG A 208 -7.55 15.48 -20.24
C ARG A 208 -7.86 16.23 -21.53
N GLU A 209 -9.12 16.55 -21.77
CA GLU A 209 -9.53 17.32 -22.95
C GLU A 209 -8.96 18.73 -22.91
N ARG A 210 -8.97 19.40 -21.75
CA ARG A 210 -8.37 20.73 -21.60
C ARG A 210 -6.88 20.74 -21.95
N THR A 211 -6.12 19.74 -21.52
CA THR A 211 -4.70 19.61 -21.86
C THR A 211 -4.50 19.41 -23.37
N LYS A 212 -5.34 18.61 -24.04
CA LYS A 212 -5.31 18.47 -25.52
C LYS A 212 -5.58 19.80 -26.23
N TYR A 213 -6.55 20.59 -25.76
CA TYR A 213 -6.83 21.91 -26.32
C TYR A 213 -5.70 22.93 -26.07
N HIS A 214 -5.01 22.87 -24.92
CA HIS A 214 -3.85 23.74 -24.64
C HIS A 214 -2.65 23.38 -25.51
N ILE A 215 -2.39 22.08 -25.74
CA ILE A 215 -1.32 21.61 -26.64
C ILE A 215 -1.62 22.03 -28.10
N LYS A 216 -2.86 21.85 -28.57
CA LYS A 216 -3.27 22.32 -29.91
C LYS A 216 -3.16 23.83 -30.09
N LYS A 217 -3.40 24.61 -29.03
CA LYS A 217 -3.28 26.08 -29.07
C LYS A 217 -1.83 26.57 -29.06
N GLN A 218 -0.89 25.77 -28.53
CA GLN A 218 0.55 26.06 -28.57
C GLN A 218 1.26 25.57 -29.86
N GLY A 219 0.66 24.63 -30.61
CA GLY A 219 1.21 24.11 -31.87
C GLY A 219 0.98 24.98 -33.11
N SER A 220 0.41 26.17 -32.97
CA SER A 220 0.18 27.13 -34.05
C SER A 220 1.15 28.32 -33.95
N TRP A 221 2.43 28.04 -34.16
CA TRP A 221 3.40 29.07 -34.57
C TRP A 221 3.85 28.73 -35.98
N ALA A 222 3.09 29.21 -36.96
CA ALA A 222 3.55 29.34 -38.33
C ALA A 222 3.20 30.77 -38.79
N GLU A 223 4.28 31.52 -38.98
CA GLU A 223 4.47 32.74 -39.76
C GLU A 223 3.84 34.06 -39.29
N GLU A 224 4.77 34.98 -39.04
CA GLU A 224 4.62 36.40 -38.83
C GLU A 224 4.02 37.08 -40.07
N ASP A 225 3.13 38.03 -39.85
CA ASP A 225 3.28 39.35 -40.47
C ASP A 225 2.71 40.42 -39.51
N HIS A 226 3.59 41.30 -39.06
CA HIS A 226 3.32 42.48 -38.23
C HIS A 226 3.10 43.71 -39.15
N PRO A 227 2.82 44.93 -38.63
CA PRO A 227 1.93 45.36 -37.54
C PRO A 227 1.07 46.59 -37.95
N ARG A 228 0.01 46.95 -37.20
CA ARG A 228 -0.24 48.34 -36.74
C ARG A 228 -1.56 48.54 -35.97
N ASP A 229 -1.39 49.38 -34.95
CA ASP A 229 -2.33 50.34 -34.36
C ASP A 229 -3.48 49.90 -33.44
N LEU A 230 -3.24 50.23 -32.17
CA LEU A 230 -4.22 50.49 -31.11
C LEU A 230 -5.11 51.68 -31.48
N SER A 231 -6.40 51.46 -31.74
CA SER A 231 -7.45 52.41 -31.32
C SER A 231 -8.85 51.83 -31.42
N LYS A 232 -9.57 51.88 -30.29
CA LYS A 232 -11.03 51.98 -30.09
C LYS A 232 -11.95 51.60 -31.29
N ALA A 233 -12.84 50.63 -31.08
CA ALA A 233 -14.29 50.86 -31.10
C ALA A 233 -15.11 49.56 -30.88
N GLN A 234 -16.07 49.69 -29.97
CA GLN A 234 -17.41 49.12 -30.03
C GLN A 234 -17.59 47.59 -29.86
N TYR A 235 -17.98 47.27 -28.62
CA TYR A 235 -19.17 46.47 -28.37
C TYR A 235 -20.26 46.79 -29.42
N GLU A 236 -20.54 45.84 -30.31
CA GLU A 236 -21.88 45.59 -30.80
C GLU A 236 -22.13 44.09 -30.69
N GLY A 237 -23.01 43.74 -29.75
CA GLY A 237 -23.58 42.41 -29.70
C GLY A 237 -24.57 42.23 -30.84
N ASN A 238 -24.57 41.05 -31.44
CA ASN A 238 -25.80 40.27 -31.52
C ASN A 238 -25.49 38.83 -31.90
N GLY A 239 -25.87 37.96 -30.97
CA GLY A 239 -25.67 36.53 -31.00
C GLY A 239 -26.04 35.96 -29.64
N LEU A 240 -27.15 36.44 -29.07
CA LEU A 240 -27.92 35.75 -28.04
C LEU A 240 -28.27 34.37 -28.61
N THR A 241 -27.39 33.39 -28.42
CA THR A 241 -27.85 32.01 -28.29
C THR A 241 -28.26 31.87 -26.85
N GLU A 242 -29.58 31.91 -26.67
CA GLU A 242 -30.33 31.63 -25.46
C GLU A 242 -29.56 30.64 -24.56
N LYS A 243 -29.05 31.15 -23.44
CA LYS A 243 -28.75 30.30 -22.29
C LYS A 243 -30.09 29.72 -21.84
N SER A 244 -30.45 28.57 -22.37
CA SER A 244 -31.55 27.78 -21.85
C SER A 244 -31.16 27.32 -20.44
N PRO A 245 -31.78 27.85 -19.37
CA PRO A 245 -31.54 27.39 -17.99
C PRO A 245 -31.82 25.88 -17.85
N ASN A 246 -32.66 25.31 -18.71
CA ASN A 246 -32.93 23.87 -18.74
C ASN A 246 -31.67 23.05 -19.02
N THR A 247 -30.71 23.53 -19.82
CA THR A 247 -29.54 22.72 -20.20
C THR A 247 -28.52 22.50 -19.08
N ASP A 248 -28.39 23.44 -18.14
CA ASP A 248 -27.46 23.33 -17.00
C ASP A 248 -28.08 22.49 -15.87
N GLU A 249 -29.38 22.65 -15.64
CA GLU A 249 -30.14 21.84 -14.69
C GLU A 249 -30.27 20.39 -15.18
N GLU A 250 -30.59 20.18 -16.45
CA GLU A 250 -30.57 18.86 -17.09
C GLU A 250 -29.20 18.17 -17.04
N LEU A 251 -28.11 18.94 -17.13
CA LEU A 251 -26.77 18.39 -16.99
C LEU A 251 -26.52 17.95 -15.55
N GLY A 252 -26.96 18.76 -14.58
CA GLY A 252 -26.92 18.42 -13.16
C GLY A 252 -27.68 17.13 -12.86
N THR A 253 -28.92 17.01 -13.35
CA THR A 253 -29.75 15.82 -13.13
C THR A 253 -29.18 14.57 -13.79
N LYS A 254 -28.54 14.69 -14.97
CA LYS A 254 -27.85 13.55 -15.60
C LYS A 254 -26.64 13.08 -14.78
N ILE A 255 -25.87 14.00 -14.21
CA ILE A 255 -24.77 13.65 -13.29
C ILE A 255 -25.34 12.95 -12.05
N ASP A 256 -26.41 13.49 -11.47
CA ASP A 256 -27.03 12.93 -10.27
C ASP A 256 -27.62 11.54 -10.54
N SER A 257 -28.25 11.32 -11.70
CA SER A 257 -28.75 10.01 -12.14
C SER A 257 -27.63 8.98 -12.29
N LEU A 258 -26.48 9.36 -12.87
CA LEU A 258 -25.31 8.48 -12.94
C LEU A 258 -24.78 8.12 -11.54
N CYS A 259 -24.88 9.04 -10.58
CA CYS A 259 -24.50 8.80 -9.19
C CYS A 259 -25.44 7.84 -8.44
N GLU A 260 -26.68 7.64 -8.91
CA GLU A 260 -27.65 6.74 -8.26
C GLU A 260 -27.46 5.28 -8.69
N GLN A 261 -26.79 5.03 -9.81
CA GLN A 261 -26.67 3.71 -10.40
C GLN A 261 -25.25 3.19 -10.30
N TRP A 262 -25.12 1.89 -10.01
CA TRP A 262 -23.88 1.14 -10.15
C TRP A 262 -23.97 0.29 -11.42
N GLN A 263 -22.95 0.38 -12.25
CA GLN A 263 -22.86 -0.27 -13.56
C GLN A 263 -21.39 -0.62 -13.83
N SER A 264 -21.06 -1.16 -15.00
CA SER A 264 -19.67 -1.51 -15.28
C SER A 264 -18.74 -0.30 -15.38
N GLU A 265 -17.45 -0.51 -15.11
CA GLU A 265 -16.44 0.56 -15.24
C GLU A 265 -16.41 1.16 -16.66
N ALA A 266 -16.59 0.34 -17.69
CA ALA A 266 -16.61 0.80 -19.08
C ALA A 266 -17.81 1.71 -19.38
N GLU A 267 -18.99 1.35 -18.88
CA GLU A 267 -20.21 2.18 -19.02
C GLU A 267 -20.05 3.51 -18.27
N ASP A 268 -19.54 3.47 -17.04
CA ASP A 268 -19.25 4.66 -16.25
C ASP A 268 -18.27 5.61 -16.93
N GLN A 269 -17.19 5.07 -17.49
CA GLN A 269 -16.20 5.86 -18.21
C GLN A 269 -16.80 6.47 -19.48
N ALA A 270 -17.63 5.72 -20.22
CA ALA A 270 -18.31 6.21 -21.41
C ALA A 270 -19.31 7.34 -21.09
N ASP A 271 -20.15 7.15 -20.07
CA ASP A 271 -21.12 8.17 -19.63
C ASP A 271 -20.41 9.42 -19.07
N ALA A 272 -19.36 9.22 -18.28
CA ALA A 272 -18.53 10.31 -17.78
C ALA A 272 -17.88 11.11 -18.91
N GLU A 273 -17.42 10.45 -19.98
CA GLU A 273 -16.87 11.12 -21.16
C GLU A 273 -17.94 11.95 -21.89
N ILE A 274 -19.15 11.42 -22.07
CA ILE A 274 -20.27 12.13 -22.69
C ILE A 274 -20.64 13.39 -21.87
N LEU A 275 -20.68 13.28 -20.55
CA LEU A 275 -20.95 14.40 -19.65
C LEU A 275 -19.80 15.41 -19.65
N ALA A 276 -18.54 14.96 -19.63
CA ALA A 276 -17.36 15.82 -19.67
C ALA A 276 -17.33 16.69 -20.93
N LYS A 277 -17.66 16.13 -22.11
CA LYS A 277 -17.73 16.89 -23.38
C LYS A 277 -18.70 18.08 -23.31
N LYS A 278 -19.78 17.98 -22.52
CA LYS A 278 -20.75 19.07 -22.30
C LYS A 278 -20.28 20.11 -21.29
N ILE A 279 -19.26 19.80 -20.49
CA ILE A 279 -18.68 20.67 -19.45
C ILE A 279 -17.47 21.43 -20.00
N VAL A 280 -16.64 20.78 -20.85
CA VAL A 280 -15.43 21.37 -21.43
C VAL A 280 -15.78 22.67 -22.16
N GLY A 281 -14.97 23.72 -21.93
CA GLY A 281 -15.14 25.03 -22.56
C GLY A 281 -16.16 25.94 -21.88
N ASN A 282 -16.94 25.46 -20.91
CA ASN A 282 -17.86 26.30 -20.13
C ASN A 282 -17.34 26.50 -18.69
N SER A 283 -16.87 27.71 -18.40
CA SER A 283 -16.25 28.05 -17.11
C SER A 283 -17.19 27.88 -15.91
N GLN A 284 -18.49 28.17 -16.08
CA GLN A 284 -19.48 28.01 -15.01
C GLN A 284 -19.72 26.53 -14.69
N ARG A 285 -19.88 25.68 -15.71
CA ARG A 285 -20.06 24.23 -15.53
C ARG A 285 -18.83 23.60 -14.88
N MET A 286 -17.63 24.04 -15.27
CA MET A 286 -16.38 23.61 -14.65
C MET A 286 -16.28 24.04 -13.17
N ALA A 287 -16.69 25.27 -12.85
CA ALA A 287 -16.73 25.74 -11.46
C ALA A 287 -17.74 24.92 -10.63
N ASN A 288 -18.93 24.67 -11.16
CA ASN A 288 -19.96 23.87 -10.51
C ASN A 288 -19.48 22.42 -10.25
N LEU A 289 -18.82 21.78 -11.23
CA LEU A 289 -18.22 20.45 -11.06
C LEU A 289 -17.19 20.44 -9.93
N LYS A 290 -16.31 21.44 -9.87
CA LYS A 290 -15.31 21.59 -8.79
C LYS A 290 -15.96 21.75 -7.42
N ILE A 291 -17.02 22.54 -7.31
CA ILE A 291 -17.78 22.74 -6.06
C ILE A 291 -18.43 21.42 -5.61
N ARG A 292 -19.11 20.71 -6.51
CA ARG A 292 -19.73 19.41 -6.19
C ARG A 292 -18.69 18.37 -5.76
N ARG A 293 -17.57 18.27 -6.48
CA ARG A 293 -16.43 17.41 -6.12
C ARG A 293 -15.88 17.73 -4.72
N ALA A 294 -15.69 19.00 -4.41
CA ALA A 294 -15.24 19.45 -3.09
C ALA A 294 -16.25 19.09 -1.99
N LYS A 295 -17.56 19.20 -2.26
CA LYS A 295 -18.63 18.79 -1.34
C LYS A 295 -18.54 17.31 -0.98
N PHE A 296 -18.47 16.40 -1.96
CA PHE A 296 -18.38 14.97 -1.68
C PHE A 296 -17.08 14.59 -0.96
N LYS A 297 -15.97 15.24 -1.31
CA LYS A 297 -14.70 15.07 -0.58
C LYS A 297 -14.83 15.49 0.90
N ASN A 298 -15.52 16.60 1.18
CA ASN A 298 -15.79 17.04 2.55
C ASN A 298 -16.72 16.09 3.30
N ILE A 299 -17.72 15.49 2.62
CA ILE A 299 -18.59 14.50 3.27
C ILE A 299 -17.79 13.24 3.63
N LEU A 300 -16.99 12.70 2.69
CA LEU A 300 -16.09 11.56 2.96
C LEU A 300 -15.15 11.84 4.13
N TYR A 301 -14.63 13.06 4.23
CA TYR A 301 -13.82 13.50 5.36
C TYR A 301 -14.57 13.38 6.69
N HIS A 302 -15.76 13.96 6.78
CA HIS A 302 -16.54 13.95 8.01
C HIS A 302 -16.93 12.53 8.40
N THR A 303 -17.35 11.69 7.46
CA THR A 303 -17.67 10.29 7.73
C THR A 303 -16.45 9.50 8.22
N LEU A 304 -15.28 9.68 7.61
CA LEU A 304 -14.04 9.05 8.10
C LEU A 304 -13.64 9.55 9.49
N LYS A 305 -13.80 10.85 9.76
CA LYS A 305 -13.52 11.44 11.07
C LYS A 305 -14.43 10.86 12.15
N GLU A 306 -15.71 10.65 11.85
CA GLU A 306 -16.66 9.99 12.74
C GLU A 306 -16.30 8.52 12.97
N LEU A 307 -15.94 7.79 11.91
CA LEU A 307 -15.50 6.39 11.99
C LEU A 307 -14.27 6.21 12.88
N ILE A 308 -13.32 7.16 12.83
CA ILE A 308 -12.07 7.13 13.60
C ILE A 308 -12.27 7.64 15.05
N GLN A 309 -13.46 8.17 15.34
CA GLN A 309 -13.88 8.78 16.61
C GLN A 309 -13.12 10.06 17.00
N SER A 310 -13.90 11.11 17.15
CA SER A 310 -13.59 12.55 17.14
C SER A 310 -12.59 13.10 18.17
N GLN A 311 -11.88 12.26 18.93
CA GLN A 311 -10.83 12.72 19.85
C GLN A 311 -9.42 12.70 19.25
N GLY A 312 -9.28 12.22 18.01
CA GLY A 312 -8.07 12.40 17.20
C GLY A 312 -8.35 13.43 16.12
N THR A 313 -7.49 14.43 16.01
CA THR A 313 -7.51 15.43 14.94
C THR A 313 -6.91 14.81 13.68
N VAL A 314 -7.79 14.29 12.84
CA VAL A 314 -7.43 13.78 11.51
C VAL A 314 -7.63 14.90 10.49
N LYS A 315 -6.62 15.20 9.65
CA LYS A 315 -6.74 16.08 8.48
C LYS A 315 -6.57 15.24 7.21
N ILE A 316 -7.26 15.56 6.11
CA ILE A 316 -6.99 14.88 4.83
C ILE A 316 -5.73 15.47 4.21
N TYR A 317 -4.75 14.61 3.92
CA TYR A 317 -3.55 14.99 3.20
C TYR A 317 -3.79 14.97 1.68
N ARG A 318 -3.02 15.76 0.91
CA ARG A 318 -3.18 15.86 -0.55
C ARG A 318 -2.93 14.50 -1.22
N GLY A 319 -3.87 14.08 -2.07
CA GLY A 319 -3.78 12.86 -2.87
C GLY A 319 -4.85 11.84 -2.48
N ASN A 320 -5.95 11.84 -3.23
CA ASN A 320 -6.91 10.75 -3.26
C ASN A 320 -6.65 9.96 -4.53
N THR A 321 -6.68 8.64 -4.46
CA THR A 321 -6.72 7.77 -5.64
C THR A 321 -8.00 6.96 -5.58
N PHE A 322 -8.61 6.69 -6.72
CA PHE A 322 -9.85 5.94 -6.79
C PHE A 322 -9.75 4.84 -7.86
N THR A 323 -10.56 3.82 -7.69
CA THR A 323 -10.93 2.83 -8.72
C THR A 323 -12.44 2.90 -8.90
N HIS A 324 -12.97 2.08 -9.80
CA HIS A 324 -14.42 1.99 -10.01
C HIS A 324 -15.21 1.66 -8.74
N ASP A 325 -14.65 0.88 -7.81
CA ASP A 325 -15.30 0.41 -6.58
C ASP A 325 -14.67 0.93 -5.28
N SER A 326 -13.58 1.69 -5.35
CA SER A 326 -12.82 2.04 -4.16
C SER A 326 -12.24 3.45 -4.17
N VAL A 327 -12.08 4.00 -2.98
CA VAL A 327 -11.46 5.31 -2.76
C VAL A 327 -10.39 5.17 -1.68
N LYS A 328 -9.16 5.56 -2.02
CA LYS A 328 -8.06 5.71 -1.08
C LYS A 328 -7.96 7.16 -0.64
N ILE A 329 -8.04 7.37 0.67
CA ILE A 329 -7.94 8.69 1.30
C ILE A 329 -6.70 8.71 2.18
N SER A 330 -5.79 9.63 1.87
CA SER A 330 -4.61 9.88 2.69
C SER A 330 -4.99 10.74 3.90
N LEU A 331 -4.60 10.29 5.09
CA LEU A 331 -4.96 10.92 6.35
C LEU A 331 -3.70 11.40 7.06
N HIS A 332 -3.83 12.53 7.74
CA HIS A 332 -2.84 13.11 8.62
C HIS A 332 -3.37 13.02 10.04
N TYR A 333 -2.65 12.31 10.88
CA TYR A 333 -2.95 12.17 12.29
C TYR A 333 -2.04 13.14 13.06
N GLU A 334 -2.59 13.96 13.96
CA GLU A 334 -1.77 14.93 14.73
C GLU A 334 -0.83 14.25 15.75
N GLU A 335 -1.06 12.98 16.06
CA GLU A 335 -0.21 12.20 16.97
C GLU A 335 1.24 12.12 16.46
N PRO A 336 2.23 12.59 17.25
CA PRO A 336 3.61 12.77 16.78
C PRO A 336 4.29 11.45 16.42
N HIS A 337 3.86 10.33 17.00
CA HIS A 337 4.38 8.98 16.76
C HIS A 337 3.81 8.31 15.51
N ILE A 338 2.80 8.89 14.86
CA ILE A 338 2.23 8.36 13.62
C ILE A 338 2.91 9.05 12.43
N ALA A 339 3.47 8.25 11.51
CA ALA A 339 4.23 8.72 10.36
C ALA A 339 3.35 8.90 9.11
N ALA A 340 2.48 7.93 8.85
CA ALA A 340 1.63 7.94 7.67
C ALA A 340 0.36 7.13 7.94
N VAL A 341 -0.76 7.65 7.46
CA VAL A 341 -2.06 6.99 7.57
C VAL A 341 -2.79 7.09 6.24
N TRP A 342 -3.45 6.01 5.84
CA TRP A 342 -4.43 6.06 4.77
C TRP A 342 -5.57 5.09 5.06
N ALA A 343 -6.76 5.45 4.56
CA ALA A 343 -7.94 4.60 4.59
C ALA A 343 -8.31 4.22 3.15
N HIS A 344 -8.57 2.95 2.92
CA HIS A 344 -9.16 2.45 1.70
C HIS A 344 -10.62 2.12 1.98
N LEU A 345 -11.55 2.74 1.27
CA LEU A 345 -12.97 2.39 1.32
C LEU A 345 -13.30 1.63 0.05
N THR A 346 -13.69 0.37 0.17
CA THR A 346 -14.04 -0.49 -0.97
C THR A 346 -15.48 -0.91 -0.87
N VAL A 347 -16.29 -0.55 -1.86
CA VAL A 347 -17.68 -1.00 -1.98
C VAL A 347 -17.68 -2.46 -2.42
N LYS A 348 -18.45 -3.29 -1.73
CA LYS A 348 -18.67 -4.71 -2.08
C LYS A 348 -20.02 -4.89 -2.71
N PHE A 349 -20.09 -5.77 -3.70
CA PHE A 349 -21.27 -5.97 -4.53
C PHE A 349 -21.73 -7.41 -4.50
N GLU A 350 -23.06 -7.57 -4.61
CA GLU A 350 -23.69 -8.75 -5.19
C GLU A 350 -24.28 -8.34 -6.53
N THR A 351 -23.72 -8.83 -7.64
CA THR A 351 -24.00 -8.32 -8.99
C THR A 351 -23.60 -6.84 -9.10
N TRP A 352 -24.55 -5.89 -9.06
CA TRP A 352 -24.33 -4.45 -9.03
C TRP A 352 -24.98 -3.78 -7.82
N ARG A 353 -25.45 -4.58 -6.86
CA ARG A 353 -26.06 -4.06 -5.64
C ARG A 353 -24.98 -3.94 -4.57
N PRO A 354 -24.70 -2.74 -4.04
CA PRO A 354 -23.78 -2.58 -2.92
C PRO A 354 -24.34 -3.29 -1.69
N VAL A 355 -23.58 -4.24 -1.16
CA VAL A 355 -23.92 -5.03 0.04
C VAL A 355 -23.13 -4.58 1.26
N ASP A 356 -21.89 -4.12 1.08
CA ASP A 356 -21.05 -3.62 2.17
C ASP A 356 -20.07 -2.54 1.67
N VAL A 357 -19.44 -1.83 2.60
CA VAL A 357 -18.26 -1.01 2.38
C VAL A 357 -17.20 -1.50 3.36
N GLU A 358 -16.15 -2.11 2.84
CA GLU A 358 -15.00 -2.49 3.65
C GLU A 358 -14.08 -1.28 3.83
N VAL A 359 -13.71 -0.99 5.07
CA VAL A 359 -12.70 0.00 5.39
C VAL A 359 -11.41 -0.71 5.75
N GLU A 360 -10.34 -0.40 5.03
CA GLU A 360 -8.98 -0.81 5.36
C GLU A 360 -8.16 0.42 5.79
N PHE A 361 -7.96 0.55 7.09
CA PHE A 361 -7.13 1.58 7.71
C PHE A 361 -5.71 1.07 7.88
N ARG A 362 -4.72 1.76 7.30
CA ARG A 362 -3.30 1.47 7.51
C ARG A 362 -2.62 2.63 8.21
N CYS A 363 -1.86 2.32 9.25
CA CYS A 363 -1.07 3.28 10.02
C CYS A 363 0.37 2.79 10.13
N LYS A 364 1.32 3.69 9.89
CA LYS A 364 2.75 3.47 10.11
C LYS A 364 3.23 4.37 11.23
N PHE A 365 3.98 3.82 12.17
CA PHE A 365 4.59 4.58 13.27
C PHE A 365 5.95 5.16 12.87
N LYS A 366 6.33 6.30 13.43
CA LYS A 366 7.68 6.88 13.30
C LYS A 366 8.65 6.02 14.11
N GLU A 367 9.78 5.71 13.51
CA GLU A 367 10.88 5.10 14.23
C GLU A 367 11.53 6.20 15.10
N ARG A 368 11.39 6.09 16.44
CA ARG A 368 12.20 6.92 17.33
C ARG A 368 13.64 6.43 17.22
N LYS A 369 14.52 7.27 16.69
CA LYS A 369 15.96 7.08 16.85
C LYS A 369 16.24 7.23 18.34
N ILE A 370 16.53 6.11 19.00
CA ILE A 370 17.17 6.15 20.30
C ILE A 370 18.56 6.68 20.00
N ASN A 371 18.83 7.94 20.35
CA ASN A 371 20.21 8.43 20.42
C ASN A 371 20.88 7.57 21.50
N LYS A 372 21.73 6.64 21.06
CA LYS A 372 22.67 5.96 21.94
C LYS A 372 23.86 6.86 22.18
#